data_AF-A0ABD2NE89-F1
#
_entry.id   AF-A0ABD2NE89-F1
#
_cell.length_a   1.000
_cell.length_b   1.000
_cell.length_c   1.000
_cell.angle_alpha   90.00
_cell.angle_beta   90.00
_cell.angle_gamma   90.00
#
_symmetry.space_group_name_H-M   'P 1'
#
loop_
_entity.id
_entity.type
_entity.pdbx_description
1 polymer ?
#
loop_
_entity_poly.entity_id
_entity_poly.type
_entity_poly.pdbx_seq_one_letter_code
_entity_poly.pdbx_strand_id
1 'polypeptide(L)'
;MVEEQSIIPTRASMLKGISKIEEVSFVSYKPKPKKIINDDNDNNLVIEKPAFVMKKAKNEIIKFGISQLEGQEKEMLKYRAKPPRKKCVNYKKLLKERKESNINEKSNVELQQIGKNTIGKSTAKTKFDKKRKKDLKLKDKGLLDVYGRLKVKVT
;
A
#
# COMPACT_ATOMS: atom_id res chain seq x y z
N MET A 1 23.53 49.44 -6.03
CA MET A 1 23.40 49.37 -4.56
C MET A 1 22.84 47.98 -4.27
N VAL A 2 23.67 47.05 -3.81
CA VAL A 2 23.24 45.68 -3.50
C VAL A 2 22.91 45.66 -2.02
N GLU A 3 21.66 45.39 -1.70
CA GLU A 3 21.17 45.29 -0.31
C GLU A 3 21.77 44.05 0.34
N GLU A 4 22.60 44.24 1.36
CA GLU A 4 23.10 43.15 2.20
C GLU A 4 21.95 42.63 3.06
N GLN A 5 21.36 41.50 2.65
CA GLN A 5 20.35 40.82 3.45
C GLN A 5 21.02 40.18 4.67
N SER A 6 20.78 40.73 5.85
CA SER A 6 21.26 40.17 7.11
C SER A 6 20.55 38.84 7.41
N ILE A 7 21.33 37.76 7.45
CA ILE A 7 20.82 36.41 7.73
C ILE A 7 20.57 36.29 9.23
N ILE A 8 19.31 36.06 9.62
CA ILE A 8 18.93 35.83 11.02
C ILE A 8 19.19 34.33 11.34
N PRO A 9 20.10 34.01 12.28
CA PRO A 9 20.42 32.62 12.60
C PRO A 9 19.26 31.92 13.31
N THR A 10 18.95 30.69 12.88
CA THR A 10 17.97 29.83 13.55
C THR A 10 18.63 29.03 14.67
N ARG A 11 17.86 28.58 15.68
CA ARG A 11 18.38 27.77 16.80
C ARG A 11 19.19 26.54 16.37
N ALA A 12 18.86 25.95 15.22
CA ALA A 12 19.58 24.80 14.67
C ALA A 12 20.96 25.19 14.10
N SER A 13 21.11 26.40 13.55
CA SER A 13 22.38 26.89 13.00
C SER A 13 23.44 27.19 14.07
N MET A 14 23.01 27.41 15.32
CA MET A 14 23.93 27.68 16.45
C MET A 14 24.54 26.41 17.07
N LEU A 15 24.02 25.22 16.74
CA LEU A 15 24.40 23.96 17.42
C LEU A 15 25.60 23.25 16.76
N LYS A 16 26.12 23.72 15.62
CA LYS A 16 27.32 23.17 14.99
C LYS A 16 28.22 24.29 14.50
N GLY A 17 29.46 24.33 15.00
CA GLY A 17 30.51 25.29 14.62
C GLY A 17 31.02 25.09 13.20
N ILE A 18 30.15 25.29 12.21
CA ILE A 18 30.49 25.16 10.80
C ILE A 18 30.63 26.58 10.25
N SER A 19 31.88 27.03 10.06
CA SER A 19 32.22 28.41 9.69
C SER A 19 32.19 28.70 8.18
N LYS A 20 31.69 27.77 7.35
CA LYS A 20 31.61 27.96 5.90
C LYS A 20 30.29 27.41 5.38
N ILE A 21 29.41 28.33 4.97
CA ILE A 21 28.15 28.03 4.32
C ILE A 21 28.37 28.41 2.85
N GLU A 22 28.36 27.43 1.96
CA GLU A 22 28.40 27.66 0.51
C GLU A 22 26.95 27.68 0.00
N GLU A 23 26.55 28.82 -0.57
CA GLU A 23 25.23 28.97 -1.19
C GLU A 23 25.24 28.34 -2.57
N VAL A 24 24.49 27.24 -2.74
CA VAL A 24 24.28 26.60 -4.04
C VAL A 24 22.89 26.99 -4.54
N SER A 25 22.84 27.96 -5.46
CA SER A 25 21.61 28.34 -6.14
C SER A 25 21.44 27.55 -7.45
N PHE A 26 20.24 27.01 -7.66
CA PHE A 26 19.89 26.30 -8.90
C PHE A 26 18.87 27.12 -9.69
N VAL A 27 19.22 27.47 -10.93
CA VAL A 27 18.28 28.08 -11.88
C VAL A 27 17.51 26.95 -12.57
N SER A 28 16.23 26.80 -12.25
CA SER A 28 15.37 25.81 -12.91
C SER A 28 14.92 26.33 -14.28
N TYR A 29 15.37 25.67 -15.35
CA TYR A 29 14.88 25.96 -16.69
C TYR A 29 13.46 25.40 -16.87
N LYS A 30 12.50 26.27 -17.21
CA LYS A 30 11.13 25.85 -17.54
C LYS A 30 11.16 25.03 -18.84
N PRO A 31 10.59 23.80 -18.86
CA PRO A 31 10.54 22.99 -20.07
C PRO A 31 9.66 23.66 -21.12
N LYS A 32 10.10 23.65 -22.39
CA LYS A 32 9.32 24.17 -23.52
C LYS A 32 8.05 23.33 -23.72
N PRO A 33 6.89 23.94 -23.96
CA PRO A 33 5.65 23.21 -24.21
C PRO A 33 5.75 22.44 -25.54
N LYS A 34 5.38 21.15 -25.51
CA LYS A 34 5.24 20.34 -26.72
C LYS A 34 3.95 20.74 -27.42
N LYS A 35 4.01 21.02 -28.73
CA LYS A 35 2.82 21.26 -29.55
C LYS A 35 2.05 19.95 -29.67
N ILE A 36 0.81 19.95 -29.18
CA ILE A 36 -0.17 18.89 -29.45
C ILE A 36 -0.78 19.24 -30.81
N ILE A 37 -0.60 18.36 -31.80
CA ILE A 37 -1.31 18.46 -33.07
C ILE A 37 -2.64 17.75 -32.85
N ASN A 38 -3.72 18.52 -32.82
CA ASN A 38 -5.07 17.97 -32.92
C ASN A 38 -5.38 17.91 -34.42
N ASP A 39 -5.43 16.71 -34.99
CA ASP A 39 -5.94 16.51 -36.34
C ASP A 39 -7.47 16.54 -36.26
N ASP A 40 -8.04 17.62 -36.77
CA ASP A 40 -9.48 17.80 -36.92
C ASP A 40 -10.04 16.81 -37.97
N ASN A 41 -11.27 16.36 -37.70
CA ASN A 41 -12.02 15.40 -38.51
C ASN A 41 -12.29 15.93 -39.92
N ASP A 42 -11.66 15.33 -40.93
CA ASP A 42 -12.11 15.43 -42.32
C ASP A 42 -12.74 14.12 -42.79
N ASN A 43 -14.07 14.12 -42.81
CA ASN A 43 -14.89 13.16 -43.55
C ASN A 43 -14.75 13.45 -45.05
N ASN A 44 -13.78 12.84 -45.72
CA ASN A 44 -13.74 12.81 -47.18
C ASN A 44 -13.58 11.37 -47.67
N LEU A 45 -14.61 10.89 -48.38
CA LEU A 45 -14.64 9.66 -49.15
C LEU A 45 -13.67 9.81 -50.34
N VAL A 46 -12.39 9.57 -50.09
CA VAL A 46 -11.37 9.45 -51.14
C VAL A 46 -11.11 7.96 -51.35
N ILE A 47 -11.04 7.52 -52.60
CA ILE A 47 -10.59 6.18 -52.96
C ILE A 47 -9.12 6.07 -52.51
N GLU A 48 -8.93 5.54 -51.31
CA GLU A 48 -7.64 5.51 -50.65
C GLU A 48 -6.78 4.39 -51.24
N LYS A 49 -5.55 4.75 -51.64
CA LYS A 49 -4.50 3.79 -52.01
C LYS A 49 -4.46 2.68 -50.96
N PRO A 50 -4.32 1.39 -51.33
CA PRO A 50 -4.47 0.26 -50.41
C PRO A 50 -3.52 0.33 -49.19
N ALA A 51 -2.38 1.00 -49.33
CA ALA A 51 -1.44 1.24 -48.24
C ALA A 51 -2.00 2.13 -47.10
N PHE A 52 -2.86 3.11 -47.42
CA PHE A 52 -3.43 4.02 -46.44
C PHE A 52 -4.61 3.37 -45.69
N VAL A 53 -5.39 2.53 -46.38
CA VAL A 53 -6.43 1.68 -45.76
C VAL A 53 -5.81 0.71 -44.75
N MET A 54 -4.69 0.06 -45.10
CA MET A 54 -3.96 -0.81 -44.15
C MET A 54 -3.43 -0.06 -42.94
N LYS A 55 -2.99 1.19 -43.10
CA LYS A 55 -2.50 2.01 -41.97
C LYS A 55 -3.64 2.41 -41.04
N LYS A 56 -4.80 2.76 -41.59
CA LYS A 56 -6.02 3.04 -40.81
C LYS A 56 -6.50 1.80 -40.06
N ALA A 57 -6.61 0.67 -40.75
CA ALA A 57 -7.02 -0.60 -40.14
C ALA A 57 -6.07 -1.01 -38.99
N LYS A 58 -4.74 -0.87 -39.18
CA LYS A 58 -3.76 -1.11 -38.11
C LYS A 58 -4.00 -0.20 -36.90
N ASN A 59 -4.24 1.08 -37.14
CA ASN A 59 -4.49 2.05 -36.06
C ASN A 59 -5.82 1.77 -35.34
N GLU A 60 -6.85 1.32 -36.05
CA GLU A 60 -8.13 0.91 -35.45
C GLU A 60 -7.98 -0.35 -34.60
N ILE A 61 -7.23 -1.35 -35.06
CA ILE A 61 -6.92 -2.56 -34.28
C ILE A 61 -6.15 -2.19 -33.00
N ILE A 62 -5.16 -1.30 -33.10
CA ILE A 62 -4.38 -0.82 -31.96
C ILE A 62 -5.29 -0.07 -30.98
N LYS A 63 -6.13 0.85 -31.47
CA LYS A 63 -7.09 1.58 -30.63
C LYS A 63 -8.09 0.65 -29.95
N PHE A 64 -8.59 -0.36 -30.65
CA PHE A 64 -9.51 -1.35 -30.10
C PHE A 64 -8.84 -2.21 -29.01
N GLY A 65 -7.58 -2.61 -29.21
CA GLY A 65 -6.80 -3.33 -28.20
C GLY A 65 -6.52 -2.50 -26.94
N ILE A 66 -6.23 -1.20 -27.08
CA ILE A 66 -5.99 -0.29 -25.96
C ILE A 66 -7.31 0.05 -25.23
N SER A 67 -8.41 0.26 -25.97
CA SER A 67 -9.71 0.62 -25.39
C SER A 67 -10.30 -0.46 -24.49
N GLN A 68 -9.99 -1.75 -24.74
CA GLN A 68 -10.41 -2.85 -23.86
C GLN A 68 -9.60 -2.93 -22.55
N LEU A 69 -8.40 -2.36 -22.51
CA LEU A 69 -7.55 -2.30 -21.31
C LEU A 69 -7.89 -1.11 -20.41
N GLU A 70 -8.41 -0.03 -20.98
CA GLU A 70 -8.63 1.23 -20.25
C GLU A 70 -9.68 1.13 -19.12
N GLY A 71 -10.64 0.20 -19.22
CA GLY A 71 -11.60 -0.10 -18.15
C GLY A 71 -10.98 -0.87 -16.99
N GLN A 72 -10.15 -1.88 -17.29
CA GLN A 72 -9.49 -2.72 -16.29
C GLN A 72 -8.34 -1.99 -15.58
N GLU A 73 -7.60 -1.13 -16.30
CA GLU A 73 -6.55 -0.32 -15.72
C GLU A 73 -7.09 0.70 -14.71
N LYS A 74 -8.25 1.32 -14.98
CA LYS A 74 -8.92 2.24 -14.03
C LYS A 74 -9.38 1.54 -12.75
N GLU A 75 -9.84 0.29 -12.83
CA GLU A 75 -10.15 -0.52 -11.65
C GLU A 75 -8.90 -0.96 -10.89
N MET A 76 -7.86 -1.40 -11.60
CA MET A 76 -6.56 -1.75 -11.01
C MET A 76 -5.87 -0.55 -10.35
N LEU A 77 -6.05 0.66 -10.88
CA LEU A 77 -5.52 1.91 -10.33
C LEU A 77 -6.15 2.26 -8.98
N LYS A 78 -7.43 1.91 -8.74
CA LYS A 78 -8.05 2.07 -7.40
C LYS A 78 -7.31 1.27 -6.32
N TYR A 79 -6.81 0.08 -6.66
CA TYR A 79 -6.05 -0.79 -5.73
C TYR A 79 -4.56 -0.44 -5.66
N ARG A 80 -4.03 0.34 -6.61
CA ARG A 80 -2.63 0.78 -6.65
C ARG A 80 -2.40 2.15 -6.01
N ALA A 81 -3.45 2.90 -5.71
CA ALA A 81 -3.34 4.16 -4.99
C ALA A 81 -2.82 3.92 -3.56
N LYS A 82 -1.85 4.74 -3.12
CA LYS A 82 -1.39 4.71 -1.73
C LYS A 82 -2.60 5.03 -0.83
N PRO A 83 -2.91 4.20 0.18
CA PRO A 83 -4.04 4.45 1.05
C PRO A 83 -3.87 5.79 1.79
N PRO A 84 -4.96 6.51 2.06
CA PRO A 84 -4.88 7.80 2.74
C PRO A 84 -4.25 7.61 4.13
N ARG A 85 -3.33 8.51 4.49
CA ARG A 85 -2.72 8.51 5.82
C ARG A 85 -3.80 8.78 6.87
N LYS A 86 -3.89 7.90 7.87
CA LYS A 86 -4.80 8.09 9.01
C LYS A 86 -4.37 9.32 9.81
N LYS A 87 -5.36 10.05 10.36
CA LYS A 87 -5.11 11.19 11.24
C LYS A 87 -4.38 10.73 12.51
N CYS A 88 -3.51 11.57 13.04
CA CYS A 88 -2.85 11.32 14.33
C CYS A 88 -3.90 11.46 15.44
N VAL A 89 -4.19 10.36 16.13
CA VAL A 89 -5.13 10.33 17.26
C VAL A 89 -4.35 10.41 18.57
N ASN A 90 -4.89 11.11 19.57
CA ASN A 90 -4.31 11.15 20.91
C ASN A 90 -4.28 9.74 21.53
N TYR A 91 -3.13 9.33 22.09
CA TYR A 91 -2.91 7.99 22.66
C TYR A 91 -3.98 7.58 23.68
N LYS A 92 -4.44 8.49 24.55
CA LYS A 92 -5.48 8.18 25.55
C LYS A 92 -6.82 7.86 24.90
N LYS A 93 -7.17 8.51 23.78
CA LYS A 93 -8.38 8.21 23.01
C LYS A 93 -8.26 6.86 22.32
N LEU A 94 -7.10 6.59 21.70
CA LEU A 94 -6.81 5.31 21.05
C LEU A 94 -6.90 4.12 22.02
N LEU A 95 -6.43 4.27 23.26
CA LEU A 95 -6.57 3.22 24.27
C LEU A 95 -8.03 2.96 24.68
N LYS A 96 -8.87 4.01 24.75
CA LYS A 96 -10.31 3.85 25.04
C LYS A 96 -11.02 3.11 23.91
N GLU A 97 -10.81 3.54 22.68
CA GLU A 97 -11.37 2.88 21.48
C GLU A 97 -10.97 1.41 21.40
N ARG A 98 -9.70 1.07 21.69
CA ARG A 98 -9.25 -0.34 21.74
C ARG A 98 -9.93 -1.16 22.83
N LYS A 99 -10.21 -0.55 23.99
CA LYS A 99 -10.91 -1.25 25.08
C LYS A 99 -12.36 -1.52 24.69
N GLU A 100 -13.03 -0.53 24.12
CA GLU A 100 -14.41 -0.64 23.64
C GLU A 100 -14.53 -1.66 22.50
N SER A 101 -13.62 -1.64 21.53
CA SER A 101 -13.60 -2.63 20.45
C SER A 101 -13.42 -4.04 20.98
N ASN A 102 -12.51 -4.25 21.93
CA ASN A 102 -12.29 -5.57 22.55
C ASN A 102 -13.51 -6.06 23.33
N ILE A 103 -14.24 -5.16 24.00
CA ILE A 103 -15.48 -5.52 24.70
C ILE A 103 -16.55 -5.94 23.69
N ASN A 104 -16.71 -5.18 22.61
CA ASN A 104 -17.68 -5.48 21.55
C ASN A 104 -17.34 -6.77 20.80
N GLU A 105 -16.06 -7.04 20.54
CA GLU A 105 -15.63 -8.30 19.94
C GLU A 105 -15.95 -9.50 20.84
N LYS A 106 -15.68 -9.37 22.15
CA LYS A 106 -16.02 -10.43 23.11
C LYS A 106 -17.52 -10.67 23.19
N SER A 107 -18.34 -9.62 23.30
CA SER A 107 -19.79 -9.76 23.35
C SER A 107 -20.34 -10.36 22.06
N ASN A 108 -19.81 -9.99 20.90
CA ASN A 108 -20.18 -10.59 19.61
C ASN A 108 -19.82 -12.07 19.54
N VAL A 109 -18.64 -12.46 20.01
CA VAL A 109 -18.22 -13.87 20.07
C VAL A 109 -19.12 -14.67 21.01
N GLU A 110 -19.46 -14.11 22.17
CA GLU A 110 -20.37 -14.71 23.14
C GLU A 110 -21.78 -14.89 22.55
N LEU A 111 -22.34 -13.87 21.89
CA LEU A 111 -23.64 -13.95 21.21
C LEU A 111 -23.64 -15.03 20.12
N GLN A 112 -22.61 -15.07 19.30
CA GLN A 112 -22.46 -16.12 18.28
C GLN A 112 -22.36 -17.52 18.91
N GLN A 113 -21.72 -17.65 20.08
CA GLN A 113 -21.61 -18.91 20.79
C GLN A 113 -22.92 -19.34 21.44
N ILE A 114 -23.68 -18.41 22.01
CA ILE A 114 -25.02 -18.66 22.56
C ILE A 114 -25.92 -19.22 21.46
N GLY A 115 -25.98 -18.56 20.29
CA GLY A 115 -26.76 -19.05 19.14
C GLY A 115 -26.35 -20.45 18.66
N LYS A 116 -25.05 -20.78 18.69
CA LYS A 116 -24.55 -22.13 18.36
C LYS A 116 -24.88 -23.17 19.43
N ASN A 117 -24.99 -22.77 20.69
CA ASN A 117 -25.34 -23.67 21.78
C ASN A 117 -26.85 -23.93 21.84
N THR A 118 -27.70 -22.95 21.53
CA THR A 118 -29.16 -23.07 21.55
C THR A 118 -29.70 -23.91 20.39
N ILE A 119 -29.09 -23.81 19.20
CA ILE A 119 -29.49 -24.57 18.00
C ILE A 119 -28.98 -26.02 18.02
N GLY A 120 -28.25 -26.43 19.06
CA GLY A 120 -27.63 -27.75 19.14
C GLY A 120 -26.35 -27.80 18.31
N LYS A 121 -25.25 -28.19 18.94
CA LYS A 121 -23.93 -28.21 18.30
C LYS A 121 -23.93 -29.17 17.10
N SER A 122 -23.72 -28.65 15.90
CA SER A 122 -23.05 -29.40 14.83
C SER A 122 -21.73 -29.93 15.40
N THR A 123 -21.69 -31.22 15.70
CA THR A 123 -20.52 -31.94 16.22
C THR A 123 -19.44 -32.17 15.16
N ALA A 124 -19.49 -31.46 14.03
CA ALA A 124 -18.47 -31.52 13.00
C ALA A 124 -17.27 -30.64 13.39
N LYS A 125 -16.48 -31.08 14.37
CA LYS A 125 -15.06 -30.67 14.42
C LYS A 125 -14.41 -31.23 13.16
N THR A 126 -14.31 -30.42 12.11
CA THR A 126 -13.58 -30.78 10.91
C THR A 126 -12.17 -31.22 11.32
N LYS A 127 -11.70 -32.33 10.75
CA LYS A 127 -10.42 -32.99 11.10
C LYS A 127 -9.17 -32.09 10.96
N PHE A 128 -9.35 -30.86 10.49
CA PHE A 128 -8.32 -29.86 10.21
C PHE A 128 -7.74 -29.22 11.49
N ASP A 129 -8.57 -28.88 12.48
CA ASP A 129 -8.11 -28.17 13.68
C ASP A 129 -7.24 -29.04 14.62
N LYS A 130 -7.43 -30.37 14.58
CA LYS A 130 -6.61 -31.32 15.36
C LYS A 130 -5.18 -31.42 14.83
N LYS A 131 -4.95 -31.25 13.52
CA LYS A 131 -3.60 -31.31 12.93
C LYS A 131 -2.77 -30.08 13.29
N ARG A 132 -3.36 -28.88 13.20
CA ARG A 132 -2.67 -27.61 13.46
C ARG A 132 -2.09 -27.49 14.88
N LYS A 133 -2.76 -28.06 15.89
CA LYS A 133 -2.26 -28.05 17.29
C LYS A 133 -1.09 -29.01 17.54
N LYS A 134 -0.94 -30.09 16.76
CA LYS A 134 0.21 -30.98 16.88
C LYS A 134 1.47 -30.33 16.30
N ASP A 135 1.33 -29.66 15.16
CA ASP A 135 2.45 -29.01 14.47
C ASP A 135 2.97 -27.80 15.25
N LEU A 136 2.10 -27.04 15.91
CA LEU A 136 2.51 -25.93 16.80
C LEU A 136 3.28 -26.44 18.02
N LYS A 137 2.84 -27.54 18.65
CA LYS A 137 3.54 -28.15 19.80
C LYS A 137 4.91 -28.76 19.44
N LEU A 138 5.13 -29.11 18.18
CA LEU A 138 6.44 -29.56 17.70
C LEU A 138 7.39 -28.40 17.44
N LYS A 139 6.89 -27.24 16.99
CA LYS A 139 7.71 -26.05 16.74
C LYS A 139 8.25 -25.40 18.02
N ASP A 140 7.51 -25.52 19.13
CA ASP A 140 7.93 -24.99 20.44
C ASP A 140 8.96 -25.89 21.16
N LYS A 141 9.20 -27.11 20.66
CA LYS A 141 10.24 -28.01 21.19
C LYS A 141 11.54 -27.76 20.43
N GLY A 142 12.46 -27.03 21.05
CA GLY A 142 13.80 -26.80 20.49
C GLY A 142 14.56 -28.12 20.26
N LEU A 143 15.53 -28.11 19.35
CA LEU A 143 16.35 -29.29 18.96
C LEU A 143 16.91 -30.07 20.16
N LEU A 144 17.24 -29.37 21.25
CA LEU A 144 17.78 -29.97 22.49
C LEU A 144 16.78 -30.88 23.24
N ASP A 145 15.47 -30.76 23.02
CA ASP A 145 14.49 -31.67 23.64
C ASP A 145 14.57 -33.08 23.05
N VAL A 146 15.07 -33.25 21.81
CA VAL A 146 15.29 -34.55 21.17
C VAL A 146 16.48 -35.28 21.79
N TYR A 147 17.52 -34.55 22.17
CA TYR A 147 18.77 -35.11 22.67
C TYR A 147 18.90 -35.09 24.20
N GLY A 148 17.91 -34.53 24.91
CA GLY A 148 17.89 -34.43 26.37
C GLY A 148 18.82 -33.34 26.92
N ARG A 149 18.53 -32.85 28.13
CA ARG A 149 19.35 -31.84 28.82
C ARG A 149 20.12 -32.51 29.97
N LEU A 150 21.44 -32.30 30.01
CA LEU A 150 22.29 -32.74 31.10
C LEU A 150 21.94 -31.94 32.37
N LYS A 151 21.61 -32.64 33.46
CA LYS A 151 21.45 -32.03 34.78
C LYS A 151 22.83 -31.85 35.40
N VAL A 152 23.27 -30.61 35.56
CA VAL A 152 24.50 -30.29 36.30
C VAL A 152 24.21 -30.52 37.79
N LYS A 153 24.97 -31.41 38.44
CA LYS A 153 24.96 -31.51 39.90
C LYS A 153 25.72 -30.31 40.46
N VAL A 154 25.03 -29.47 41.20
CA VAL A 154 25.66 -28.41 42.00
C VAL A 154 26.16 -29.08 43.28
N THR A 155 27.48 -29.17 43.42
CA THR A 155 28.20 -29.51 44.65
C THR A 155 28.26 -28.32 45.59
#